data_AF-A0A075V6A1-F1
#
_entry.id   AF-A0A075V6A1-F1
#
_cell.length_a   1.000
_cell.length_b   1.000
_cell.length_c   1.000
_cell.angle_alpha   90.00
_cell.angle_beta   90.00
_cell.angle_gamma   90.00
#
_symmetry.space_group_name_H-M   'P 1'
#
loop_
_entity.id
_entity.type
_entity.pdbx_description
1 polymer ?
#
loop_
_entity_poly.entity_id
_entity_poly.type
_entity_poly.pdbx_seq_one_letter_code
_entity_poly.pdbx_strand_id
1 'polypeptide(L)'
;MGDVYARTKEIAKELGKGWSAREGAWGNDRDAYLDGPGGEVVHVAGGATYQNPGRLVIRGTLDHKHSRYNEPRHEITVSAEKTAAKVAGDITRRLLPGYREGLELSIKRKADHEEWEAGRDNLVKTLLGSLPGSYTLGHATDQVTFGGGKYGERGIGGEVRVLSGSEVEWTIRTSEAGSLALAELIANILRESGKA
;
A
#
# COMPACT_ATOMS: atom_id res chain seq x y z
N MET A 1 12.99 32.33 8.80
CA MET A 1 12.90 30.99 9.42
C MET A 1 14.26 30.37 9.22
N GLY A 2 14.99 30.05 10.29
CA GLY A 2 16.36 29.51 10.18
C GLY A 2 16.39 28.16 9.47
N ASP A 3 17.59 27.71 9.11
CA ASP A 3 17.86 26.39 8.52
C ASP A 3 17.15 25.27 9.31
N VAL A 4 16.11 24.69 8.68
CA VAL A 4 15.27 23.65 9.30
C VAL A 4 16.08 22.38 9.52
N TYR A 5 17.04 22.09 8.64
CA TYR A 5 17.88 20.91 8.76
C TYR A 5 18.86 21.01 9.93
N ALA A 6 19.54 22.15 10.10
CA ALA A 6 20.40 22.38 11.26
C ALA A 6 19.66 22.14 12.58
N ARG A 7 18.43 22.66 12.68
CA ARG A 7 17.59 22.45 13.86
C ARG A 7 17.12 21.00 14.00
N THR A 8 16.84 20.33 12.90
CA THR A 8 16.45 18.92 12.90
C THR A 8 17.59 18.02 13.39
N LYS A 9 18.87 18.35 13.08
CA LYS A 9 20.03 17.67 13.68
C LYS A 9 20.08 17.82 15.20
N GLU A 10 19.78 19.00 15.73
CA GLU A 10 19.74 19.20 17.19
C GLU A 10 18.62 18.38 17.82
N ILE A 11 17.43 18.34 17.19
CA ILE A 11 16.31 17.52 17.65
C ILE A 11 16.68 16.03 17.65
N ALA A 12 17.37 15.53 16.62
CA ALA A 12 17.83 14.15 16.55
C ALA A 12 18.76 13.79 17.73
N LYS A 13 19.69 14.69 18.09
CA LYS A 13 20.58 14.49 19.25
C LYS A 13 19.78 14.36 20.56
N GLU A 14 18.75 15.16 20.73
CA GLU A 14 17.90 15.16 21.92
C GLU A 14 16.95 13.95 21.98
N LEU A 15 16.51 13.43 20.82
CA LEU A 15 15.76 12.18 20.73
C LEU A 15 16.62 10.96 21.10
N GLY A 16 17.95 11.08 20.99
CA GLY A 16 18.92 10.14 21.51
C GLY A 16 19.35 9.06 20.51
N LYS A 17 19.83 7.93 21.05
CA LYS A 17 20.48 6.88 20.26
C LYS A 17 19.55 6.31 19.18
N GLY A 18 20.06 6.21 17.96
CA GLY A 18 19.34 5.63 16.81
C GLY A 18 18.53 6.65 16.01
N TRP A 19 18.48 7.91 16.44
CA TRP A 19 17.89 8.99 15.66
C TRP A 19 18.96 9.70 14.83
N SER A 20 18.64 9.94 13.56
CA SER A 20 19.46 10.75 12.65
C SER A 20 18.59 11.78 11.93
N ALA A 21 19.22 12.82 11.40
CA ALA A 21 18.56 13.81 10.56
C ALA A 21 19.15 13.77 9.16
N ARG A 22 18.29 13.97 8.15
CA ARG A 22 18.70 14.14 6.74
C ARG A 22 17.96 15.31 6.13
N GLU A 23 18.54 15.86 5.07
CA GLU A 23 17.97 16.97 4.33
C GLU A 23 16.63 16.59 3.69
N GLY A 24 15.77 17.60 3.58
CA GLY A 24 14.49 17.50 2.93
C GLY A 24 14.62 17.40 1.41
N ALA A 25 13.49 17.12 0.74
CA ALA A 25 13.47 17.04 -0.72
C ALA A 25 13.35 18.42 -1.39
N TRP A 26 13.01 19.47 -0.62
CA TRP A 26 12.78 20.81 -1.16
C TRP A 26 14.08 21.60 -1.06
N GLY A 27 14.64 22.01 -2.21
CA GLY A 27 15.96 22.64 -2.34
C GLY A 27 16.08 24.08 -1.80
N ASN A 28 15.43 24.38 -0.67
CA ASN A 28 15.43 25.70 -0.03
C ASN A 28 15.51 25.62 1.51
N ASP A 29 15.99 24.50 2.06
CA ASP A 29 16.20 24.26 3.50
C ASP A 29 14.94 24.47 4.36
N ARG A 30 13.75 24.33 3.75
CA ARG A 30 12.46 24.51 4.42
C ARG A 30 11.95 23.24 5.07
N ASP A 31 12.56 22.11 4.77
CA ASP A 31 12.21 20.84 5.34
C ASP A 31 13.41 19.93 5.58
N ALA A 32 13.20 18.97 6.46
CA ALA A 32 14.16 17.95 6.83
C ALA A 32 13.40 16.71 7.32
N TYR A 33 14.12 15.60 7.45
CA TYR A 33 13.59 14.37 8.00
C TYR A 33 14.40 13.91 9.20
N LEU A 34 13.71 13.28 10.15
CA LEU A 34 14.29 12.49 11.23
C LEU A 34 14.03 11.02 10.93
N ASP A 35 15.07 10.22 10.92
CA ASP A 35 14.97 8.76 10.78
C ASP A 35 15.22 8.12 12.15
N GLY A 36 14.30 7.26 12.59
CA GLY A 36 14.35 6.60 13.89
C GLY A 36 14.74 5.13 13.81
N PRO A 37 15.10 4.51 14.95
CA PRO A 37 15.67 3.17 15.01
C PRO A 37 14.68 2.04 14.69
N GLY A 38 13.38 2.30 14.73
CA GLY A 38 12.31 1.36 14.38
C GLY A 38 11.79 1.55 12.95
N GLY A 39 12.54 2.25 12.10
CA GLY A 39 12.09 2.60 10.74
C GLY A 39 11.15 3.81 10.69
N GLU A 40 11.08 4.58 11.78
CA GLU A 40 10.34 5.85 11.80
C GLU A 40 10.94 6.85 10.81
N VAL A 41 10.08 7.56 10.10
CA VAL A 41 10.46 8.71 9.26
C VAL A 41 9.56 9.88 9.60
N VAL A 42 10.11 10.88 10.28
CA VAL A 42 9.38 12.08 10.70
C VAL A 42 9.81 13.27 9.86
N HIS A 43 8.87 13.83 9.10
CA HIS A 43 9.05 15.06 8.33
C HIS A 43 8.94 16.28 9.24
N VAL A 44 9.90 17.18 9.15
CA VAL A 44 9.93 18.46 9.86
C VAL A 44 9.94 19.57 8.81
N ALA A 45 8.91 20.40 8.81
CA ALA A 45 8.80 21.49 7.84
C ALA A 45 8.43 22.81 8.53
N GLY A 46 8.92 23.91 7.95
CA GLY A 46 8.40 25.24 8.26
C GLY A 46 6.93 25.34 7.82
N GLY A 47 6.06 25.83 8.70
CA GLY A 47 4.64 26.04 8.41
C GLY A 47 4.47 26.99 7.23
N ALA A 48 4.07 26.44 6.09
CA ALA A 48 3.86 27.19 4.85
C ALA A 48 2.41 27.66 4.66
N THR A 49 1.48 27.23 5.53
CA THR A 49 0.07 27.58 5.43
C THR A 49 -0.27 28.81 6.28
N TYR A 50 -1.28 29.58 5.84
CA TYR A 50 -1.84 30.73 6.57
C TYR A 50 -2.28 30.39 8.01
N GLN A 51 -2.55 29.12 8.29
CA GLN A 51 -2.97 28.63 9.61
C GLN A 51 -1.80 28.42 10.59
N ASN A 52 -0.57 28.30 10.09
CA ASN A 52 0.62 28.00 10.89
C ASN A 52 1.82 28.93 10.62
N PRO A 53 1.64 30.26 10.48
CA PRO A 53 2.77 31.15 10.23
C PRO A 53 3.74 31.09 11.40
N GLY A 54 5.03 30.89 11.10
CA GLY A 54 6.09 30.85 12.11
C GLY A 54 6.07 29.62 13.03
N ARG A 55 5.43 28.52 12.63
CA ARG A 55 5.42 27.25 13.38
C ARG A 55 6.14 26.15 12.64
N LEU A 56 6.66 25.16 13.37
CA LEU A 56 7.10 23.90 12.75
C LEU A 56 5.93 22.92 12.70
N VAL A 57 5.74 22.32 11.54
CA VAL A 57 4.85 21.17 11.32
C VAL A 57 5.72 19.93 11.34
N ILE A 58 5.37 18.97 12.20
CA ILE A 58 6.12 17.74 12.41
C ILE A 58 5.18 16.57 12.19
N ARG A 59 5.49 15.72 11.22
CA ARG A 59 4.58 14.69 10.72
C ARG A 59 5.27 13.33 10.59
N GLY A 60 4.64 12.28 11.10
CA GLY A 60 5.03 10.90 10.82
C GLY A 60 4.69 10.50 9.38
N THR A 61 5.64 9.89 8.69
CA THR A 61 5.48 9.45 7.30
C THR A 61 5.07 7.98 7.28
N LEU A 62 3.96 7.67 6.62
CA LEU A 62 3.49 6.32 6.34
C LEU A 62 3.56 6.06 4.84
N ASP A 63 3.63 4.79 4.43
CA ASP A 63 3.52 4.44 3.02
C ASP A 63 2.10 4.74 2.53
N HIS A 64 1.99 5.76 1.69
CA HIS A 64 0.73 6.26 1.17
C HIS A 64 -0.01 5.21 0.33
N LYS A 65 0.70 4.27 -0.31
CA LYS A 65 0.11 3.21 -1.14
C LYS A 65 -0.76 2.24 -0.34
N HIS A 66 -0.45 2.07 0.95
CA HIS A 66 -1.12 1.12 1.85
C HIS A 66 -1.82 1.83 3.02
N SER A 67 -1.94 3.16 2.95
CA SER A 67 -2.65 3.98 3.92
C SER A 67 -4.15 4.06 3.60
N ARG A 68 -4.99 4.21 4.63
CA ARG A 68 -6.44 4.39 4.46
C ARG A 68 -6.79 5.87 4.31
N TYR A 69 -7.85 6.18 3.57
CA TYR A 69 -8.32 7.55 3.35
C TYR A 69 -8.59 8.34 4.65
N ASN A 70 -9.05 7.66 5.71
CA ASN A 70 -9.35 8.26 7.02
C ASN A 70 -8.25 8.02 8.07
N GLU A 71 -7.04 7.63 7.66
CA GLU A 71 -5.96 7.38 8.60
C GLU A 71 -5.46 8.72 9.20
N PRO A 72 -5.23 8.79 10.53
CA PRO A 72 -4.70 9.99 11.15
C PRO A 72 -3.40 10.44 10.49
N ARG A 73 -3.25 11.74 10.24
CA ARG A 73 -2.04 12.27 9.59
C ARG A 73 -0.78 12.21 10.46
N HIS A 74 -0.89 11.74 11.70
CA HIS A 74 0.17 11.71 12.73
C HIS A 74 0.99 12.99 12.69
N GLU A 75 0.38 14.10 13.09
CA GLU A 75 0.97 15.43 12.95
C GLU A 75 0.85 16.22 14.24
N ILE A 76 1.91 16.96 14.57
CA ILE A 76 1.91 17.97 15.61
C ILE A 76 2.47 19.29 15.07
N THR A 77 1.90 20.39 15.56
CA THR A 77 2.45 21.72 15.32
C THR A 77 3.08 22.26 16.59
N VAL A 78 4.30 22.78 16.49
CA VAL A 78 5.04 23.37 17.60
C VAL A 78 5.54 24.77 17.24
N SER A 79 5.76 25.62 18.24
CA SER A 79 6.34 26.95 18.01
C SER A 79 7.77 26.81 17.45
N ALA A 80 8.10 27.64 16.45
CA ALA A 80 9.44 27.68 15.88
C ALA A 80 10.50 28.24 16.86
N GLU A 81 10.11 28.75 18.03
CA GLU A 81 11.05 29.26 19.03
C GLU A 81 11.40 28.21 20.11
N LYS A 82 10.71 27.06 20.14
CA LYS A 82 11.01 26.00 21.11
C LYS A 82 12.44 25.47 20.92
N THR A 83 13.12 25.22 22.03
CA THR A 83 14.42 24.52 22.00
C THR A 83 14.28 23.11 21.43
N ALA A 84 15.37 22.57 20.88
CA ALA A 84 15.40 21.21 20.35
C ALA A 84 14.91 20.17 21.38
N ALA A 85 15.36 20.27 22.63
CA ALA A 85 14.93 19.38 23.72
C ALA A 85 13.41 19.40 23.96
N LYS A 86 12.77 20.57 23.90
CA LYS A 86 11.30 20.69 24.05
C LYS A 86 10.57 20.11 22.84
N VAL A 87 11.11 20.27 21.63
CA VAL A 87 10.53 19.69 20.42
C VAL A 87 10.66 18.17 20.45
N ALA A 88 11.83 17.63 20.82
CA ALA A 88 12.05 16.21 21.00
C ALA A 88 11.08 15.61 22.04
N GLY A 89 10.90 16.28 23.19
CA GLY A 89 9.91 15.87 24.19
C GLY A 89 8.47 15.89 23.67
N ASP A 90 8.10 16.88 22.85
CA ASP A 90 6.79 16.92 22.18
C ASP A 90 6.64 15.79 21.16
N ILE A 91 7.66 15.49 20.36
CA ILE A 91 7.68 14.35 19.42
C ILE A 91 7.44 13.05 20.19
N THR A 92 8.23 12.80 21.23
CA THR A 92 8.16 11.56 22.01
C THR A 92 6.81 11.35 22.67
N ARG A 93 6.20 12.41 23.24
CA ARG A 93 4.96 12.27 24.02
C ARG A 93 3.68 12.40 23.19
N ARG A 94 3.69 13.15 22.08
CA ARG A 94 2.48 13.46 21.29
C ARG A 94 2.45 12.80 19.92
N LEU A 95 3.60 12.61 19.29
CA LEU A 95 3.68 12.12 17.91
C LEU A 95 3.94 10.60 17.88
N LEU A 96 5.02 10.17 18.52
CA LEU A 96 5.53 8.80 18.38
C LEU A 96 4.56 7.70 18.81
N PRO A 97 3.76 7.82 19.89
CA PRO A 97 2.89 6.73 20.31
C PRO A 97 1.89 6.33 19.21
N GLY A 98 1.08 7.29 18.74
CA GLY A 98 0.13 7.01 17.66
C GLY A 98 0.81 6.74 16.32
N TYR A 99 1.93 7.41 16.02
CA TYR A 99 2.65 7.18 14.77
C TYR A 99 3.19 5.76 14.65
N ARG A 100 3.76 5.21 15.73
CA ARG A 100 4.30 3.84 15.73
C ARG A 100 3.21 2.80 15.53
N GLU A 101 2.06 2.96 16.18
CA GLU A 101 0.89 2.11 15.93
C GLU A 101 0.46 2.15 14.46
N GLY A 102 0.41 3.35 13.86
CA GLY A 102 0.12 3.52 12.44
C GLY A 102 1.17 2.89 11.52
N LEU A 103 2.45 2.98 11.89
CA LEU A 103 3.57 2.42 11.14
C LEU A 103 3.53 0.90 11.13
N GLU A 104 3.31 0.25 12.27
CA GLU A 104 3.17 -1.20 12.36
C GLU A 104 2.01 -1.72 11.49
N LEU A 105 0.87 -1.03 11.52
CA LEU A 105 -0.28 -1.37 10.67
C LEU A 105 0.03 -1.17 9.18
N SER A 106 0.73 -0.09 8.82
CA SER A 106 1.14 0.17 7.44
C SER A 106 2.08 -0.91 6.92
N ILE A 107 3.05 -1.34 7.73
CA ILE A 107 3.97 -2.44 7.41
C ILE A 107 3.20 -3.74 7.20
N LYS A 108 2.26 -4.08 8.10
CA LYS A 108 1.45 -5.29 7.96
C LYS A 108 0.63 -5.27 6.68
N ARG A 109 -0.06 -4.17 6.38
CA ARG A 109 -0.86 -4.04 5.14
C ARG A 109 0.00 -4.16 3.88
N LYS A 110 1.22 -3.63 3.92
CA LYS A 110 2.16 -3.79 2.81
C LYS A 110 2.52 -5.26 2.62
N ALA A 111 2.87 -5.97 3.70
CA ALA A 111 3.16 -7.40 3.63
C ALA A 111 1.97 -8.22 3.11
N ASP A 112 0.76 -7.97 3.65
CA ASP A 112 -0.48 -8.63 3.19
C ASP A 112 -0.74 -8.36 1.70
N HIS A 113 -0.46 -7.14 1.23
CA HIS A 113 -0.61 -6.78 -0.18
C HIS A 113 0.42 -7.48 -1.07
N GLU A 114 1.70 -7.47 -0.68
CA GLU A 114 2.77 -8.16 -1.42
C GLU A 114 2.52 -9.67 -1.51
N GLU A 115 2.02 -10.30 -0.44
CA GLU A 115 1.63 -11.71 -0.44
C GLU A 115 0.46 -11.97 -1.38
N TRP A 116 -0.57 -11.12 -1.35
CA TRP A 116 -1.71 -11.22 -2.28
C TRP A 116 -1.28 -11.05 -3.74
N GLU A 117 -0.41 -10.08 -4.05
CA GLU A 117 0.11 -9.88 -5.41
C GLU A 117 0.91 -11.10 -5.89
N ALA A 118 1.77 -11.66 -5.04
CA ALA A 118 2.53 -12.87 -5.37
C ALA A 118 1.61 -14.08 -5.62
N GLY A 119 0.57 -14.26 -4.79
CA GLY A 119 -0.43 -15.30 -4.96
C GLY A 119 -1.23 -15.14 -6.25
N ARG A 120 -1.69 -13.92 -6.54
CA ARG A 120 -2.37 -13.55 -7.79
C ARG A 120 -1.50 -13.87 -9.00
N ASP A 121 -0.26 -13.41 -9.02
CA ASP A 121 0.64 -13.57 -10.15
C ASP A 121 0.96 -15.04 -10.42
N ASN A 122 1.13 -15.85 -9.36
CA ASN A 122 1.32 -17.29 -9.49
C ASN A 122 0.07 -18.00 -10.06
N LEU A 123 -1.12 -17.61 -9.61
CA LEU A 123 -2.38 -18.16 -10.13
C LEU A 123 -2.58 -17.79 -11.61
N VAL A 124 -2.38 -16.52 -11.96
CA VAL A 124 -2.47 -16.03 -13.36
C VAL A 124 -1.49 -16.80 -14.24
N LYS A 125 -0.23 -16.96 -13.81
CA LYS A 125 0.77 -17.76 -14.54
C LYS A 125 0.32 -19.21 -14.74
N THR A 126 -0.28 -19.81 -13.72
CA THR A 126 -0.78 -21.20 -13.79
C THR A 126 -1.94 -21.33 -14.77
N LEU A 127 -2.89 -20.38 -14.74
CA LEU A 127 -4.01 -20.32 -15.67
C LEU A 127 -3.54 -20.15 -17.12
N LEU A 128 -2.55 -19.28 -17.35
CA LEU A 128 -1.96 -19.07 -18.68
C LEU A 128 -1.30 -20.34 -19.24
N GLY A 129 -0.65 -21.13 -18.39
CA GLY A 129 -0.05 -22.41 -18.78
C GLY A 129 -1.06 -23.54 -19.00
N SER A 130 -2.24 -23.44 -18.37
CA SER A 130 -3.24 -24.52 -18.37
C SER A 130 -4.35 -24.32 -19.42
N LEU A 131 -4.68 -23.07 -19.75
CA LEU A 131 -5.75 -22.73 -20.67
C LEU A 131 -5.19 -22.48 -22.08
N PRO A 132 -5.53 -23.31 -23.09
CA PRO A 132 -5.06 -23.11 -24.45
C PRO A 132 -5.49 -21.78 -25.04
N GLY A 133 -4.57 -21.11 -25.74
CA GLY A 133 -4.83 -19.82 -26.39
C GLY A 133 -5.17 -18.70 -25.42
N SER A 134 -4.75 -18.81 -24.16
CA SER A 134 -4.99 -17.80 -23.15
C SER A 134 -3.94 -16.69 -23.15
N TYR A 135 -4.36 -15.51 -22.69
CA TYR A 135 -3.52 -14.31 -22.62
C TYR A 135 -4.08 -13.32 -21.60
N THR A 136 -3.25 -12.39 -21.13
CA THR A 136 -3.68 -11.23 -20.34
C THR A 136 -3.83 -10.01 -21.25
N LEU A 137 -4.81 -9.15 -20.95
CA LEU A 137 -4.90 -7.83 -21.59
C LEU A 137 -3.96 -6.88 -20.87
N GLY A 138 -3.22 -6.04 -21.59
CA GLY A 138 -2.02 -5.36 -21.07
C GLY A 138 -2.16 -4.55 -19.76
N HIS A 139 -3.35 -4.09 -19.41
CA HIS A 139 -3.61 -3.37 -18.15
C HIS A 139 -4.35 -4.20 -17.08
N ALA A 140 -4.82 -5.41 -17.41
CA ALA A 140 -5.56 -6.28 -16.51
C ALA A 140 -4.64 -7.41 -16.01
N THR A 141 -3.89 -7.13 -14.96
CA THR A 141 -2.93 -8.07 -14.35
C THR A 141 -3.60 -9.20 -13.57
N ASP A 142 -4.88 -9.05 -13.27
CA ASP A 142 -5.74 -9.98 -12.53
C ASP A 142 -6.70 -10.76 -13.45
N GLN A 143 -6.61 -10.58 -14.77
CA GLN A 143 -7.56 -11.16 -15.72
C GLN A 143 -6.87 -12.00 -16.80
N VAL A 144 -7.29 -13.26 -16.93
CA VAL A 144 -6.88 -14.16 -18.02
C VAL A 144 -8.04 -14.33 -18.98
N THR A 145 -7.81 -14.06 -20.26
CA THR A 145 -8.75 -14.36 -21.36
C THR A 145 -8.36 -15.69 -21.99
N PHE A 146 -9.32 -16.50 -22.42
CA PHE A 146 -9.07 -17.77 -23.11
C PHE A 146 -10.08 -17.99 -24.25
N GLY A 147 -9.73 -18.89 -25.20
CA GLY A 147 -10.61 -19.25 -26.32
C GLY A 147 -10.99 -18.07 -27.23
N GLY A 148 -10.13 -17.05 -27.35
CA GLY A 148 -10.39 -15.82 -28.12
C GLY A 148 -11.28 -14.78 -27.41
N GLY A 149 -11.65 -15.03 -26.15
CA GLY A 149 -12.33 -14.05 -25.29
C GLY A 149 -13.73 -13.67 -25.76
N LYS A 150 -14.12 -12.41 -25.52
CA LYS A 150 -15.46 -11.88 -25.81
C LYS A 150 -15.86 -11.97 -27.31
N TYR A 151 -14.88 -12.05 -28.20
CA TYR A 151 -15.07 -12.03 -29.66
C TYR A 151 -14.45 -13.25 -30.36
N GLY A 152 -14.08 -14.29 -29.60
CA GLY A 152 -13.44 -15.49 -30.15
C GLY A 152 -14.38 -16.24 -31.11
N GLU A 153 -13.89 -16.54 -32.31
CA GLU A 153 -14.69 -17.16 -33.39
C GLU A 153 -14.95 -18.66 -33.21
N ARG A 154 -14.60 -19.31 -32.08
CA ARG A 154 -14.71 -20.78 -31.96
C ARG A 154 -15.11 -21.30 -30.59
N GLY A 155 -16.26 -21.97 -30.55
CA GLY A 155 -16.58 -23.01 -29.54
C GLY A 155 -16.78 -22.49 -28.12
N ILE A 156 -15.73 -22.59 -27.30
CA ILE A 156 -15.71 -22.23 -25.88
C ILE A 156 -14.63 -21.19 -25.60
N GLY A 157 -15.00 -20.11 -24.93
CA GLY A 157 -14.08 -19.01 -24.59
C GLY A 157 -14.61 -18.19 -23.43
N GLY A 158 -13.79 -17.28 -22.90
CA GLY A 158 -14.18 -16.55 -21.72
C GLY A 158 -13.06 -15.77 -21.07
N GLU A 159 -13.33 -15.38 -19.83
CA GLU A 159 -12.38 -14.70 -18.96
C GLU A 159 -12.44 -15.26 -17.54
N VAL A 160 -11.29 -15.22 -16.88
CA VAL A 160 -11.10 -15.57 -15.48
C VAL A 160 -10.53 -14.34 -14.80
N ARG A 161 -11.19 -13.86 -13.74
CA ARG A 161 -10.71 -12.74 -12.92
C ARG A 161 -10.35 -13.23 -11.54
N VAL A 162 -9.15 -12.90 -11.08
CA VAL A 162 -8.69 -13.16 -9.72
C VAL A 162 -9.16 -12.00 -8.84
N LEU A 163 -10.10 -12.28 -7.94
CA LEU A 163 -10.65 -11.30 -7.02
C LEU A 163 -9.78 -11.19 -5.75
N SER A 164 -10.09 -10.19 -4.92
CA SER A 164 -9.53 -10.13 -3.57
C SER A 164 -10.01 -11.32 -2.72
N GLY A 165 -9.20 -11.75 -1.75
CA GLY A 165 -9.58 -12.84 -0.85
C GLY A 165 -9.42 -14.27 -1.40
N SER A 166 -8.64 -14.44 -2.48
CA SER A 166 -8.40 -15.73 -3.16
C SER A 166 -9.62 -16.30 -3.88
N GLU A 167 -10.63 -15.48 -4.14
CA GLU A 167 -11.77 -15.85 -4.96
C GLU A 167 -11.43 -15.69 -6.45
N VAL A 168 -12.05 -16.52 -7.27
CA VAL A 168 -11.88 -16.49 -8.73
C VAL A 168 -13.24 -16.45 -9.39
N GLU A 169 -13.46 -15.45 -10.24
CA GLU A 169 -14.67 -15.31 -11.03
C GLU A 169 -14.43 -15.85 -12.45
N TRP A 170 -15.29 -16.75 -12.89
CA TRP A 170 -15.25 -17.33 -14.23
C TRP A 170 -16.43 -16.82 -15.05
N THR A 171 -16.15 -16.22 -16.20
CA THR A 171 -17.14 -15.92 -17.23
C THR A 171 -16.88 -16.80 -18.43
N ILE A 172 -17.76 -17.80 -18.66
CA ILE A 172 -17.61 -18.79 -19.73
C ILE A 172 -18.71 -18.58 -20.77
N ARG A 173 -18.33 -18.63 -22.03
CA ARG A 173 -19.22 -18.58 -23.19
C ARG A 173 -19.02 -19.85 -24.01
N THR A 174 -20.12 -20.50 -24.34
CA THR A 174 -20.11 -21.80 -25.01
C THR A 174 -21.42 -22.02 -25.75
N SER A 175 -21.50 -23.08 -26.54
CA SER A 175 -22.74 -23.53 -27.18
C SER A 175 -23.68 -24.20 -26.18
N GLU A 176 -24.93 -24.44 -26.58
CA GLU A 176 -25.90 -25.18 -25.76
C GLU A 176 -25.41 -26.59 -25.39
N ALA A 177 -24.79 -27.32 -26.32
CA ALA A 177 -24.19 -28.62 -26.02
C ALA A 177 -23.02 -28.50 -25.01
N GLY A 178 -22.22 -27.44 -25.13
CA GLY A 178 -21.12 -27.18 -24.20
C GLY A 178 -21.58 -26.74 -22.81
N SER A 179 -22.76 -26.10 -22.67
CA SER A 179 -23.30 -25.70 -21.36
C SER A 179 -23.75 -26.91 -20.54
N LEU A 180 -24.30 -27.94 -21.19
CA LEU A 180 -24.65 -29.21 -20.52
C LEU A 180 -23.39 -29.93 -20.00
N ALA A 181 -22.35 -30.05 -20.83
CA ALA A 181 -21.09 -30.65 -20.41
C ALA A 181 -20.43 -29.86 -19.25
N LEU A 182 -20.52 -28.53 -19.27
CA LEU A 182 -20.03 -27.67 -18.18
C LEU A 182 -20.84 -27.89 -16.88
N ALA A 183 -22.16 -28.01 -16.96
CA ALA A 183 -23.00 -28.27 -15.80
C ALA A 183 -22.67 -29.62 -15.15
N GLU A 184 -22.44 -30.66 -15.95
CA GLU A 184 -22.00 -31.98 -15.47
C GLU A 184 -20.63 -31.91 -14.77
N LEU A 185 -19.67 -31.20 -15.37
CA LEU A 185 -18.35 -30.98 -14.77
C LEU A 185 -18.46 -30.28 -13.41
N ILE A 186 -19.24 -29.19 -13.32
CA ILE A 186 -19.47 -28.47 -12.06
C ILE A 186 -20.13 -29.38 -11.03
N ALA A 187 -21.15 -30.14 -11.43
CA ALA A 187 -21.83 -31.06 -10.52
C ALA A 187 -20.86 -32.12 -9.94
N ASN A 188 -19.93 -32.62 -10.74
CA ASN A 188 -18.91 -33.56 -10.27
C ASN A 188 -17.95 -32.92 -9.26
N ILE A 189 -17.46 -31.70 -9.55
CA ILE A 189 -16.59 -30.94 -8.63
C ILE A 189 -17.29 -30.69 -7.29
N LEU A 190 -18.57 -30.32 -7.31
CA LEU A 190 -19.34 -30.05 -6.09
C LEU A 190 -19.51 -31.31 -5.22
N ARG A 191 -19.70 -32.49 -5.85
CA ARG A 191 -19.77 -33.77 -5.14
C ARG A 191 -18.44 -34.14 -4.51
N GLU A 192 -17.34 -33.98 -5.25
CA GLU A 192 -15.98 -34.26 -4.73
C GLU A 192 -15.59 -33.32 -3.58
N SER A 193 -16.11 -32.09 -3.60
CA SER A 193 -15.88 -31.08 -2.57
C SER A 193 -16.72 -31.28 -1.29
N GLY A 194 -17.59 -32.30 -1.24
CA GLY A 194 -18.48 -32.56 -0.10
C GLY A 194 -19.58 -31.50 0.08
N LYS A 195 -19.92 -30.75 -0.97
CA LYS A 195 -20.91 -29.66 -0.96
C LYS A 195 -22.17 -29.99 -1.77
N ALA A 196 -22.46 -31.28 -1.98
CA ALA A 196 -23.65 -31.77 -2.68
C ALA A 196 -24.58 -32.52 -1.72
#